data_AF-C4XUC7-F1
#
_entry.id   AF-C4XUC7-F1
#
_cell.length_a   1.000
_cell.length_b   1.000
_cell.length_c   1.000
_cell.angle_alpha   90.00
_cell.angle_beta   90.00
_cell.angle_gamma   90.00
#
_symmetry.space_group_name_H-M   'P 1'
#
loop_
_entity.id
_entity.type
_entity.pdbx_description
1 polymer ?
#
loop_
_entity_poly.entity_id
_entity_poly.type
_entity_poly.pdbx_seq_one_letter_code
_entity_poly.pdbx_strand_id
1 'polypeptide(L)'
;MPNPTAKDAGPEPRHRTPARQPRAADRREHAARAAPGPTRRFLAALACLACLLGTACGQDEAPKSADAPKTAASSQPPAKTATLPQSSQTPQLSPSSQTRAKRLLVVGDSLSISLGEQLEHALAGAPGLDFSRDGQRSTGLSRPELLDWPARLRELVAKSPPDIVVIMIGANDVMPLTAADGNRVYFDQPAWAETYTAKARELLAICRQANPDVAINWVGAPSMGDAALAVGVKRVNAVLAKLCAEAGCRFIDAEAAFSDADGRYTRHARDAATGETTAIRTADGVHLTEAGARLLAGVTAASLTGKEQLPPAAGLDELRAQARDLRPVADPAPQAQREASGKTKTKARPSGKVYSVRDGDTFRLIAKRLGVSEEDLVALNPDADPRRLSIGQSLRLPVRRR
;
A
#
# COMPACT_ATOMS: atom_id res chain seq x y z
N MET A 1 -29.07 -54.51 58.22
CA MET A 1 -28.75 -55.86 58.78
C MET A 1 -27.31 -56.22 58.40
N PRO A 2 -26.59 -57.06 59.17
CA PRO A 2 -25.21 -56.71 59.57
C PRO A 2 -24.02 -57.40 58.86
N ASN A 3 -22.83 -56.87 59.20
CA ASN A 3 -21.42 -57.29 58.99
C ASN A 3 -21.07 -58.65 59.68
N PRO A 4 -19.81 -59.20 59.67
CA PRO A 4 -18.45 -58.65 59.38
C PRO A 4 -17.71 -59.44 58.26
N THR A 5 -16.38 -59.40 57.96
CA THR A 5 -15.09 -58.89 58.55
C THR A 5 -14.35 -57.94 57.56
N ALA A 6 -13.15 -57.34 57.72
CA ALA A 6 -11.86 -57.56 58.44
C ALA A 6 -10.96 -58.69 57.87
N LYS A 7 -9.63 -58.53 57.71
CA LYS A 7 -8.67 -57.53 58.24
C LYS A 7 -7.38 -57.38 57.37
N ASP A 8 -6.48 -56.49 57.81
CA ASP A 8 -5.05 -56.30 57.45
C ASP A 8 -4.71 -55.72 56.05
N ALA A 9 -3.56 -55.08 55.82
CA ALA A 9 -2.71 -54.22 56.68
C ALA A 9 -1.67 -53.52 55.77
N GLY A 10 -1.44 -52.20 55.94
CA GLY A 10 -0.38 -51.48 55.20
C GLY A 10 0.65 -50.85 56.14
N PRO A 11 1.78 -50.33 55.61
CA PRO A 11 2.59 -49.31 56.26
C PRO A 11 2.36 -47.92 55.65
N GLU A 12 2.46 -46.88 56.49
CA GLU A 12 2.06 -45.50 56.19
C GLU A 12 3.05 -44.69 55.31
N PRO A 13 2.58 -43.62 54.63
CA PRO A 13 3.45 -42.63 54.01
C PRO A 13 4.17 -41.77 55.07
N ARG A 14 5.48 -41.56 54.91
CA ARG A 14 6.26 -40.72 55.83
C ARG A 14 5.98 -39.23 55.64
N HIS A 15 5.71 -38.53 56.74
CA HIS A 15 5.38 -37.10 56.73
C HIS A 15 6.54 -36.19 57.19
N ARG A 16 6.63 -35.01 56.55
CA ARG A 16 7.21 -33.73 57.03
C ARG A 16 8.71 -33.65 57.33
N THR A 17 9.37 -32.69 56.67
CA THR A 17 9.98 -31.49 57.30
C THR A 17 10.07 -30.37 56.23
N PRO A 18 9.82 -29.07 56.53
CA PRO A 18 9.58 -28.06 55.49
C PRO A 18 10.74 -27.07 55.23
N ALA A 19 10.55 -26.29 54.16
CA ALA A 19 11.06 -24.93 53.92
C ALA A 19 12.55 -24.70 53.57
N ARG A 20 12.77 -24.21 52.34
CA ARG A 20 13.49 -22.93 52.13
C ARG A 20 13.08 -22.23 50.83
N GLN A 21 12.44 -21.07 50.94
CA GLN A 21 12.39 -20.08 49.86
C GLN A 21 13.65 -19.20 49.96
N PRO A 22 14.27 -18.79 48.83
CA PRO A 22 15.08 -17.57 48.83
C PRO A 22 14.14 -16.36 48.94
N ARG A 23 14.38 -15.49 49.94
CA ARG A 23 13.63 -14.23 50.07
C ARG A 23 14.04 -13.23 48.99
N ALA A 24 13.10 -12.38 48.57
CA ALA A 24 13.47 -11.08 48.02
C ALA A 24 14.19 -10.23 49.09
N ALA A 25 15.16 -9.42 48.67
CA ALA A 25 15.89 -8.49 49.54
C ALA A 25 15.64 -7.03 49.10
N ASP A 26 15.68 -6.12 50.06
CA ASP A 26 15.10 -4.77 49.99
C ASP A 26 15.70 -3.80 48.96
N ARG A 27 14.87 -2.81 48.60
CA ARG A 27 15.33 -1.49 48.16
C ARG A 27 16.06 -0.77 49.30
N ARG A 28 17.31 -0.33 49.05
CA ARG A 28 17.83 1.00 49.47
C ARG A 28 18.72 1.47 48.32
N GLU A 29 18.39 2.56 47.63
CA GLU A 29 18.65 3.95 48.05
C GLU A 29 20.12 4.21 48.40
N HIS A 30 20.86 4.72 47.40
CA HIS A 30 21.91 5.70 47.63
C HIS A 30 21.77 6.82 46.58
N ALA A 31 21.54 8.04 47.07
CA ALA A 31 21.61 9.29 46.31
C ALA A 31 22.76 10.16 46.85
N ALA A 32 22.97 11.34 46.24
CA ALA A 32 24.09 12.28 46.46
C ALA A 32 25.46 11.78 45.93
N ARG A 33 26.31 12.58 45.27
CA ARG A 33 26.32 14.00 44.82
C ARG A 33 27.15 14.05 43.51
N ALA A 34 26.85 14.83 42.47
CA ALA A 34 27.04 16.29 42.31
C ALA A 34 28.50 16.75 42.62
N ALA A 35 29.22 17.55 41.82
CA ALA A 35 29.00 18.28 40.54
C ALA A 35 30.42 18.63 39.97
N PRO A 36 30.66 19.58 39.03
CA PRO A 36 29.78 20.33 38.12
C PRO A 36 30.20 20.24 36.64
N GLY A 37 29.45 20.88 35.74
CA GLY A 37 29.93 21.24 34.39
C GLY A 37 30.33 22.71 34.30
N PRO A 38 30.58 23.24 33.08
CA PRO A 38 30.29 24.63 32.79
C PRO A 38 29.25 24.81 31.67
N THR A 39 28.49 25.90 31.79
CA THR A 39 27.67 26.47 30.71
C THR A 39 28.59 27.07 29.60
N ARG A 40 28.15 27.53 28.43
CA ARG A 40 26.98 28.41 28.15
C ARG A 40 26.82 28.65 26.63
N ARG A 41 25.68 29.31 26.30
CA ARG A 41 25.42 30.14 25.08
C ARG A 41 25.09 29.43 23.76
N PHE A 42 23.82 29.59 23.39
CA PHE A 42 23.40 29.93 22.02
C PHE A 42 24.29 31.03 21.41
N LEU A 43 24.57 30.92 20.12
CA LEU A 43 24.72 32.07 19.23
C LEU A 43 24.39 31.64 17.79
N ALA A 44 23.51 32.38 17.12
CA ALA A 44 23.34 32.29 15.68
C ALA A 44 24.42 33.15 15.00
N ALA A 45 24.93 32.71 13.84
CA ALA A 45 25.89 33.46 13.06
C ALA A 45 25.42 33.51 11.60
N LEU A 46 24.99 34.70 11.17
CA LEU A 46 24.64 35.02 9.79
C LEU A 46 25.71 35.97 9.23
N ALA A 47 26.44 35.58 8.18
CA ALA A 47 27.26 36.42 7.31
C ALA A 47 27.58 35.59 6.03
N CYS A 48 27.54 36.07 4.78
CA CYS A 48 28.09 37.31 4.17
C CYS A 48 29.64 37.30 4.17
N LEU A 49 30.38 37.69 3.11
CA LEU A 49 30.10 38.28 1.77
C LEU A 49 31.14 37.66 0.78
N ALA A 50 31.31 37.94 -0.53
CA ALA A 50 30.86 38.98 -1.47
C ALA A 50 30.89 38.41 -2.93
N CYS A 51 29.91 38.70 -3.81
CA CYS A 51 29.79 39.84 -4.75
C CYS A 51 30.59 39.75 -6.07
N LEU A 52 29.85 39.71 -7.20
CA LEU A 52 30.07 40.44 -8.46
C LEU A 52 28.69 40.53 -9.15
N LEU A 53 27.93 41.60 -8.90
CA LEU A 53 27.74 42.79 -9.76
C LEU A 53 26.85 42.58 -11.00
N GLY A 54 25.78 43.39 -11.12
CA GLY A 54 24.79 43.31 -12.20
C GLY A 54 23.49 44.08 -11.92
N THR A 55 23.58 45.38 -11.61
CA THR A 55 22.45 46.23 -11.19
C THR A 55 21.92 47.15 -12.28
N ALA A 56 20.59 47.21 -12.46
CA ALA A 56 19.89 48.43 -12.90
C ALA A 56 18.38 48.36 -12.57
N CYS A 57 17.89 49.31 -11.76
CA CYS A 57 16.48 49.72 -11.70
C CYS A 57 16.48 51.24 -11.49
N GLY A 58 15.60 51.95 -12.19
CA GLY A 58 15.40 53.40 -12.04
C GLY A 58 14.05 53.70 -11.40
N GLN A 59 13.99 54.75 -10.59
CA GLN A 59 12.78 55.33 -10.03
C GLN A 59 12.33 56.54 -10.87
N ASP A 60 11.11 57.04 -10.67
CA ASP A 60 10.91 58.35 -10.03
C ASP A 60 9.42 58.67 -9.81
N GLU A 61 9.16 59.81 -9.16
CA GLU A 61 7.93 60.13 -8.42
C GLU A 61 6.79 60.77 -9.24
N ALA A 62 5.65 60.95 -8.58
CA ALA A 62 4.53 61.79 -9.03
C ALA A 62 4.26 62.92 -8.01
N PRO A 63 3.79 64.09 -8.46
CA PRO A 63 3.04 65.03 -7.62
C PRO A 63 1.60 65.27 -8.10
N LYS A 64 0.83 66.03 -7.31
CA LYS A 64 -0.62 66.27 -7.44
C LYS A 64 -0.94 67.65 -8.03
N SER A 65 -2.12 67.80 -8.65
CA SER A 65 -3.23 68.68 -8.19
C SER A 65 -4.07 69.30 -9.33
N ALA A 66 -5.24 69.83 -8.94
CA ALA A 66 -6.27 70.65 -9.61
C ALA A 66 -5.81 71.52 -10.81
N ASP A 67 -6.68 71.88 -11.78
CA ASP A 67 -7.98 72.53 -11.53
C ASP A 67 -9.05 72.33 -12.64
N ALA A 68 -10.24 72.90 -12.45
CA ALA A 68 -11.37 72.89 -13.39
C ALA A 68 -11.86 74.32 -13.73
N PRO A 69 -12.64 74.48 -14.82
CA PRO A 69 -13.74 75.44 -14.77
C PRO A 69 -15.07 74.90 -15.36
N LYS A 70 -16.18 75.51 -14.93
CA LYS A 70 -17.55 75.30 -15.45
C LYS A 70 -18.02 76.49 -16.27
N THR A 71 -18.67 76.25 -17.41
CA THR A 71 -19.70 77.07 -18.09
C THR A 71 -20.16 76.31 -19.35
N ALA A 72 -21.31 76.55 -19.99
CA ALA A 72 -22.66 76.90 -19.51
C ALA A 72 -23.65 76.50 -20.65
N ALA A 73 -24.95 76.33 -20.35
CA ALA A 73 -25.90 75.73 -21.30
C ALA A 73 -26.49 76.70 -22.33
N SER A 74 -26.92 76.16 -23.48
CA SER A 74 -27.92 76.75 -24.39
C SER A 74 -28.74 75.64 -25.07
N SER A 75 -29.87 75.96 -25.71
CA SER A 75 -31.04 75.07 -25.81
C SER A 75 -31.65 74.92 -27.20
N GLN A 76 -32.18 73.72 -27.50
CA GLN A 76 -33.12 73.45 -28.61
C GLN A 76 -34.11 72.31 -28.27
N PRO A 77 -35.41 72.52 -28.53
CA PRO A 77 -36.42 71.46 -28.67
C PRO A 77 -37.22 71.59 -30.00
N PRO A 78 -38.10 70.63 -30.35
CA PRO A 78 -37.89 69.18 -30.34
C PRO A 78 -38.30 68.51 -31.69
N ALA A 79 -37.83 67.30 -31.97
CA ALA A 79 -38.35 66.46 -33.05
C ALA A 79 -38.97 65.17 -32.49
N LYS A 80 -40.18 64.81 -32.94
CA LYS A 80 -40.88 63.58 -32.52
C LYS A 80 -40.52 62.43 -33.45
N THR A 81 -39.95 61.35 -32.92
CA THR A 81 -39.72 60.10 -33.67
C THR A 81 -40.18 58.89 -32.85
N ALA A 82 -40.69 57.87 -33.56
CA ALA A 82 -41.45 56.74 -33.03
C ALA A 82 -40.84 55.99 -31.83
N THR A 83 -41.71 55.58 -30.91
CA THR A 83 -41.44 54.53 -29.91
C THR A 83 -41.24 53.18 -30.62
N LEU A 84 -40.05 52.59 -30.51
CA LEU A 84 -39.82 51.19 -30.89
C LEU A 84 -40.52 50.26 -29.87
N PRO A 85 -41.10 49.13 -30.31
CA PRO A 85 -41.65 48.14 -29.38
C PRO A 85 -40.54 47.60 -28.47
N GLN A 86 -40.88 47.38 -27.20
CA GLN A 86 -39.93 46.83 -26.23
C GLN A 86 -39.51 45.42 -26.67
N SER A 87 -38.20 45.16 -26.67
CA SER A 87 -37.67 43.83 -26.95
C SER A 87 -38.17 42.85 -25.89
N SER A 88 -38.85 41.79 -26.31
CA SER A 88 -39.31 40.71 -25.44
C SER A 88 -38.12 40.16 -24.66
N GLN A 89 -38.16 40.24 -23.33
CA GLN A 89 -37.11 39.68 -22.50
C GLN A 89 -37.08 38.16 -22.67
N THR A 90 -36.05 37.66 -23.35
CA THR A 90 -35.76 36.22 -23.40
C THR A 90 -35.69 35.71 -21.96
N PRO A 91 -36.42 34.64 -21.58
CA PRO A 91 -36.31 34.10 -20.23
C PRO A 91 -34.86 33.78 -19.93
N GLN A 92 -34.28 34.42 -18.91
CA GLN A 92 -32.96 34.02 -18.43
C GLN A 92 -33.09 32.60 -17.92
N LEU A 93 -32.46 31.66 -18.63
CA LEU A 93 -32.27 30.31 -18.14
C LEU A 93 -31.59 30.41 -16.78
N SER A 94 -32.29 29.95 -15.73
CA SER A 94 -31.71 29.83 -14.39
C SER A 94 -30.36 29.11 -14.52
N PRO A 95 -29.31 29.53 -13.80
CA PRO A 95 -28.01 28.87 -13.87
C PRO A 95 -28.23 27.38 -13.63
N SER A 96 -27.82 26.55 -14.58
CA SER A 96 -28.07 25.12 -14.50
C SER A 96 -27.49 24.60 -13.19
N SER A 97 -28.23 23.71 -12.52
CA SER A 97 -27.79 23.08 -11.29
C SER A 97 -26.57 22.21 -11.60
N GLN A 98 -25.38 22.81 -11.52
CA GLN A 98 -24.12 22.13 -11.79
C GLN A 98 -24.02 20.96 -10.83
N THR A 99 -24.19 19.75 -11.37
CA THR A 99 -24.15 18.52 -10.60
C THR A 99 -22.77 18.42 -9.96
N ARG A 100 -22.74 18.53 -8.62
CA ARG A 100 -21.53 18.47 -7.81
C ARG A 100 -20.65 17.29 -8.29
N ALA A 101 -19.37 17.56 -8.53
CA ALA A 101 -18.43 16.52 -8.92
C ALA A 101 -18.41 15.38 -7.88
N LYS A 102 -18.56 14.14 -8.38
CA LYS A 102 -18.53 12.91 -7.57
C LYS A 102 -17.09 12.65 -7.14
N ARG A 103 -16.86 12.44 -5.85
CA ARG A 103 -15.53 12.14 -5.28
C ARG A 103 -15.26 10.65 -5.25
N LEU A 104 -14.19 10.21 -5.91
CA LEU A 104 -13.62 8.87 -5.78
C LEU A 104 -12.31 8.95 -4.97
N LEU A 105 -12.25 8.18 -3.88
CA LEU A 105 -11.05 7.99 -3.07
C LEU A 105 -10.58 6.53 -3.16
N VAL A 106 -9.32 6.31 -3.54
CA VAL A 106 -8.65 4.99 -3.51
C VAL A 106 -7.65 4.95 -2.34
N VAL A 107 -7.75 3.97 -1.45
CA VAL A 107 -6.85 3.83 -0.28
C VAL A 107 -6.36 2.40 -0.07
N GLY A 108 -5.13 2.24 0.43
CA GLY A 108 -4.70 0.98 1.03
C GLY A 108 -3.22 0.65 0.90
N ASP A 109 -2.89 -0.63 0.78
CA ASP A 109 -1.52 -1.15 0.83
C ASP A 109 -0.72 -0.94 -0.49
N SER A 110 0.42 -1.62 -0.67
CA SER A 110 1.26 -1.44 -1.87
C SER A 110 0.57 -1.81 -3.19
N LEU A 111 -0.46 -2.67 -3.17
CA LEU A 111 -1.24 -3.01 -4.36
C LEU A 111 -2.25 -1.91 -4.71
N SER A 112 -2.75 -1.19 -3.70
CA SER A 112 -3.64 -0.02 -3.90
C SER A 112 -2.95 1.11 -4.67
N ILE A 113 -1.62 1.22 -4.59
CA ILE A 113 -0.82 2.23 -5.30
C ILE A 113 -0.96 2.02 -6.80
N SER A 114 -0.66 0.81 -7.28
CA SER A 114 -0.73 0.47 -8.70
C SER A 114 -2.17 0.45 -9.24
N LEU A 115 -3.15 0.03 -8.42
CA LEU A 115 -4.58 0.17 -8.73
C LEU A 115 -4.97 1.65 -8.90
N GLY A 116 -4.59 2.49 -7.93
CA GLY A 116 -4.87 3.92 -7.94
C GLY A 116 -4.22 4.66 -9.10
N GLU A 117 -3.01 4.28 -9.50
CA GLU A 117 -2.27 4.88 -10.63
C GLU A 117 -2.94 4.59 -11.97
N GLN A 118 -3.42 3.36 -12.18
CA GLN A 118 -4.12 3.01 -13.41
C GLN A 118 -5.53 3.61 -13.48
N LEU A 119 -6.22 3.74 -12.33
CA LEU A 119 -7.48 4.49 -12.26
C LEU A 119 -7.27 6.00 -12.48
N GLU A 120 -6.24 6.60 -11.90
CA GLU A 120 -5.87 8.02 -12.08
C GLU A 120 -5.61 8.34 -13.56
N HIS A 121 -4.85 7.49 -14.25
CA HIS A 121 -4.60 7.60 -15.67
C HIS A 121 -5.87 7.42 -16.51
N ALA A 122 -6.66 6.38 -16.24
CA ALA A 122 -7.88 6.05 -16.98
C ALA A 122 -9.03 7.07 -16.81
N LEU A 123 -9.02 7.82 -15.71
CA LEU A 123 -10.03 8.83 -15.36
C LEU A 123 -9.55 10.27 -15.61
N ALA A 124 -8.37 10.45 -16.20
CA ALA A 124 -7.82 11.76 -16.52
C ALA A 124 -8.77 12.56 -17.44
N GLY A 125 -9.25 13.70 -16.94
CA GLY A 125 -10.23 14.55 -17.66
C GLY A 125 -11.67 14.05 -17.65
N ALA A 126 -12.01 13.01 -16.87
CA ALA A 126 -13.37 12.49 -16.79
C ALA A 126 -14.36 13.54 -16.22
N PRO A 127 -15.48 13.82 -16.90
CA PRO A 127 -16.34 14.96 -16.55
C PRO A 127 -17.09 14.71 -15.24
N GLY A 128 -17.07 15.71 -14.35
CA GLY A 128 -17.81 15.65 -13.08
C GLY A 128 -17.24 14.67 -12.05
N LEU A 129 -15.95 14.33 -12.14
CA LEU A 129 -15.23 13.51 -11.16
C LEU A 129 -14.15 14.32 -10.44
N ASP A 130 -14.03 14.11 -9.13
CA ASP A 130 -12.89 14.48 -8.30
C ASP A 130 -12.20 13.17 -7.87
N PHE A 131 -10.95 12.96 -8.27
CA PHE A 131 -10.21 11.72 -8.02
C PHE A 131 -9.07 11.96 -7.04
N SER A 132 -8.93 11.05 -6.06
CA SER A 132 -7.85 11.09 -5.07
C SER A 132 -7.40 9.68 -4.69
N ARG A 133 -6.13 9.54 -4.30
CA ARG A 133 -5.55 8.28 -3.82
C ARG A 133 -4.57 8.48 -2.67
N ASP A 134 -4.53 7.53 -1.74
CA ASP A 134 -3.49 7.43 -0.70
C ASP A 134 -3.13 5.94 -0.46
N GLY A 135 -2.07 5.48 -1.13
CA GLY A 135 -1.58 4.11 -1.03
C GLY A 135 -0.23 4.04 -0.34
N GLN A 136 -0.09 3.16 0.66
CA GLN A 136 1.01 3.17 1.63
C GLN A 136 1.71 1.81 1.70
N ARG A 137 2.98 1.78 1.26
CA ARG A 137 3.76 0.54 1.07
C ARG A 137 3.94 -0.26 2.35
N SER A 138 3.74 -1.58 2.25
CA SER A 138 3.96 -2.55 3.34
C SER A 138 3.09 -2.33 4.60
N THR A 139 1.97 -1.62 4.48
CA THR A 139 1.02 -1.37 5.57
C THR A 139 -0.15 -2.36 5.55
N GLY A 140 -0.88 -2.44 6.67
CA GLY A 140 -2.05 -3.30 6.84
C GLY A 140 -2.72 -3.03 8.20
N LEU A 141 -3.91 -3.59 8.44
CA LEU A 141 -4.65 -3.40 9.70
C LEU A 141 -4.02 -4.13 10.89
N SER A 142 -3.11 -5.07 10.62
CA SER A 142 -2.30 -5.78 11.61
C SER A 142 -1.16 -4.96 12.20
N ARG A 143 -0.74 -3.87 11.53
CA ARG A 143 0.49 -3.12 11.84
C ARG A 143 0.26 -1.61 12.06
N PRO A 144 -0.51 -1.22 13.10
CA PRO A 144 -0.75 0.20 13.41
C PRO A 144 0.54 0.97 13.76
N GLU A 145 1.63 0.27 14.13
CA GLU A 145 2.94 0.88 14.38
C GLU A 145 3.69 1.27 13.08
N LEU A 146 3.23 0.81 11.91
CA LEU A 146 3.67 1.33 10.60
C LEU A 146 2.73 2.43 10.10
N LEU A 147 1.42 2.23 10.25
CA LEU A 147 0.39 3.21 9.90
C LEU A 147 -0.93 2.91 10.63
N ASP A 148 -1.42 3.87 11.40
CA ASP A 148 -2.80 3.88 11.89
C ASP A 148 -3.75 4.21 10.72
N TRP A 149 -4.21 3.16 10.03
CA TRP A 149 -5.16 3.28 8.92
C TRP A 149 -6.48 3.98 9.31
N PRO A 150 -7.11 3.68 10.46
CA PRO A 150 -8.23 4.45 10.96
C PRO A 150 -7.95 5.96 11.14
N ALA A 151 -6.81 6.35 11.72
CA ALA A 151 -6.43 7.76 11.83
C ALA A 151 -6.19 8.40 10.45
N ARG A 152 -5.44 7.74 9.58
CA ARG A 152 -5.16 8.22 8.22
C ARG A 152 -6.43 8.40 7.38
N LEU A 153 -7.37 7.46 7.48
CA LEU A 153 -8.64 7.57 6.78
C LEU A 153 -9.48 8.75 7.30
N ARG A 154 -9.49 9.01 8.61
CA ARG A 154 -10.16 10.19 9.20
C ARG A 154 -9.62 11.50 8.61
N GLU A 155 -8.31 11.64 8.45
CA GLU A 155 -7.70 12.82 7.80
C GLU A 155 -8.21 13.01 6.36
N LEU A 156 -8.20 11.92 5.58
CA LEU A 156 -8.59 11.94 4.16
C LEU A 156 -10.07 12.29 3.99
N VAL A 157 -10.97 11.63 4.73
CA VAL A 157 -12.42 11.87 4.61
C VAL A 157 -12.84 13.19 5.25
N ALA A 158 -12.11 13.72 6.23
CA ALA A 158 -12.35 15.07 6.75
C ALA A 158 -11.94 16.16 5.75
N LYS A 159 -10.88 15.93 4.97
CA LYS A 159 -10.42 16.86 3.92
C LYS A 159 -11.35 16.89 2.71
N SER A 160 -11.81 15.72 2.24
CA SER A 160 -12.82 15.61 1.18
C SER A 160 -13.66 14.34 1.41
N PRO A 161 -14.88 14.46 1.99
CA PRO A 161 -15.72 13.30 2.26
C PRO A 161 -16.06 12.55 0.96
N PRO A 162 -15.62 11.30 0.75
CA PRO A 162 -15.77 10.63 -0.55
C PRO A 162 -17.22 10.26 -0.84
N ASP A 163 -17.60 10.20 -2.12
CA ASP A 163 -18.90 9.69 -2.58
C ASP A 163 -18.79 8.21 -2.98
N ILE A 164 -17.62 7.80 -3.47
CA ILE A 164 -17.18 6.41 -3.63
C ILE A 164 -15.82 6.23 -2.95
N VAL A 165 -15.66 5.15 -2.20
CA VAL A 165 -14.36 4.67 -1.69
C VAL A 165 -14.04 3.31 -2.28
N VAL A 166 -12.79 3.15 -2.72
CA VAL A 166 -12.16 1.87 -3.06
C VAL A 166 -11.07 1.62 -2.03
N ILE A 167 -11.24 0.60 -1.19
CA ILE A 167 -10.27 0.15 -0.20
C ILE A 167 -9.57 -1.09 -0.73
N MET A 168 -8.24 -1.12 -0.73
CA MET A 168 -7.46 -2.32 -1.02
C MET A 168 -6.39 -2.51 0.06
N ILE A 169 -6.82 -3.09 1.19
CA ILE A 169 -5.95 -3.47 2.30
C ILE A 169 -6.16 -4.95 2.59
N GLY A 170 -5.05 -5.69 2.69
CA GLY A 170 -5.06 -7.05 3.23
C GLY A 170 -3.85 -7.91 2.86
N ALA A 171 -3.04 -7.49 1.86
CA ALA A 171 -1.93 -8.31 1.37
C ALA A 171 -0.83 -8.54 2.43
N ASN A 172 -0.68 -7.60 3.37
CA ASN A 172 0.30 -7.67 4.47
C ASN A 172 -0.27 -8.24 5.78
N ASP A 173 -1.57 -8.56 5.84
CA ASP A 173 -2.27 -8.88 7.10
C ASP A 173 -2.29 -10.37 7.48
N VAL A 174 -1.50 -11.21 6.80
CA VAL A 174 -1.30 -12.63 7.13
C VAL A 174 -0.35 -12.78 8.33
N MET A 175 -0.71 -12.17 9.47
CA MET A 175 0.11 -12.11 10.68
C MET A 175 -0.72 -11.82 11.96
N PRO A 176 -0.14 -11.98 13.17
CA PRO A 176 -0.86 -11.73 14.42
C PRO A 176 -1.31 -10.28 14.59
N LEU A 177 -2.50 -10.08 15.17
CA LEU A 177 -3.09 -8.78 15.50
C LEU A 177 -2.86 -8.41 16.95
N THR A 178 -2.92 -7.12 17.25
CA THR A 178 -3.15 -6.60 18.61
C THR A 178 -4.65 -6.36 18.79
N ALA A 179 -5.27 -7.02 19.76
CA ALA A 179 -6.67 -6.83 20.16
C ALA A 179 -6.86 -5.57 21.03
N ALA A 180 -8.11 -5.23 21.34
CA ALA A 180 -8.46 -3.99 22.05
C ALA A 180 -7.98 -3.94 23.52
N ASP A 181 -7.70 -5.09 24.11
CA ASP A 181 -7.10 -5.27 25.43
C ASP A 181 -5.55 -5.27 25.41
N GLY A 182 -4.94 -5.11 24.23
CA GLY A 182 -3.49 -5.18 24.01
C GLY A 182 -2.93 -6.59 23.81
N ASN A 183 -3.75 -7.65 23.92
CA ASN A 183 -3.28 -9.02 23.72
C ASN A 183 -3.00 -9.34 22.25
N ARG A 184 -2.06 -10.29 22.01
CA ARG A 184 -1.72 -10.76 20.66
C ARG A 184 -2.61 -11.93 20.25
N VAL A 185 -3.37 -11.74 19.18
CA VAL A 185 -4.21 -12.78 18.56
C VAL A 185 -3.51 -13.28 17.30
N TYR A 186 -3.07 -14.54 17.31
CA TYR A 186 -2.25 -15.12 16.24
C TYR A 186 -3.11 -15.53 15.03
N PHE A 187 -2.53 -15.50 13.83
CA PHE A 187 -3.27 -15.67 12.57
C PHE A 187 -4.04 -17.00 12.49
N ASP A 188 -3.47 -18.07 13.03
CA ASP A 188 -4.08 -19.40 13.13
C ASP A 188 -5.31 -19.46 14.05
N GLN A 189 -5.42 -18.57 15.04
CA GLN A 189 -6.49 -18.60 16.04
C GLN A 189 -7.87 -18.21 15.44
N PRO A 190 -9.00 -18.77 15.93
CA PRO A 190 -10.34 -18.39 15.47
C PRO A 190 -10.64 -16.90 15.70
N ALA A 191 -10.31 -16.39 16.89
CA ALA A 191 -10.54 -14.99 17.30
C ALA A 191 -9.83 -13.94 16.41
N TRP A 192 -8.86 -14.36 15.57
CA TRP A 192 -8.22 -13.49 14.59
C TRP A 192 -9.25 -12.91 13.61
N ALA A 193 -10.19 -13.74 13.13
CA ALA A 193 -11.17 -13.31 12.15
C ALA A 193 -12.13 -12.24 12.70
N GLU A 194 -12.55 -12.39 13.97
CA GLU A 194 -13.39 -11.43 14.68
C GLU A 194 -12.63 -10.12 14.94
N THR A 195 -11.38 -10.23 15.40
CA THR A 195 -10.49 -9.08 15.65
C THR A 195 -10.19 -8.30 14.37
N TYR A 196 -9.98 -8.99 13.23
CA TYR A 196 -9.79 -8.37 11.93
C TYR A 196 -11.08 -7.72 11.41
N THR A 197 -12.22 -8.41 11.56
CA THR A 197 -13.55 -7.89 11.22
C THR A 197 -13.83 -6.58 11.96
N ALA A 198 -13.48 -6.47 13.24
CA ALA A 198 -13.66 -5.25 14.02
C ALA A 198 -12.83 -4.07 13.47
N LYS A 199 -11.53 -4.29 13.20
CA LYS A 199 -10.63 -3.26 12.62
C LYS A 199 -11.09 -2.81 11.24
N ALA A 200 -11.48 -3.75 10.37
CA ALA A 200 -11.99 -3.42 9.04
C ALA A 200 -13.36 -2.70 9.11
N ARG A 201 -14.23 -3.05 10.07
CA ARG A 201 -15.53 -2.38 10.29
C ARG A 201 -15.37 -0.94 10.84
N GLU A 202 -14.26 -0.61 11.48
CA GLU A 202 -13.94 0.77 11.90
C GLU A 202 -13.77 1.71 10.69
N LEU A 203 -13.05 1.28 9.65
CA LEU A 203 -12.86 2.05 8.41
C LEU A 203 -14.20 2.31 7.70
N LEU A 204 -15.07 1.31 7.68
CA LEU A 204 -16.45 1.39 7.16
C LEU A 204 -17.28 2.44 7.92
N ALA A 205 -17.12 2.52 9.24
CA ALA A 205 -17.79 3.52 10.07
C ALA A 205 -17.22 4.93 9.82
N ILE A 206 -15.90 5.08 9.69
CA ILE A 206 -15.24 6.37 9.41
C ILE A 206 -15.73 6.96 8.08
N CYS A 207 -15.78 6.17 7.01
CA CYS A 207 -16.34 6.61 5.72
C CYS A 207 -17.78 7.11 5.86
N ARG A 208 -18.65 6.35 6.55
CA ARG A 208 -20.07 6.68 6.72
C ARG A 208 -20.32 7.86 7.65
N GLN A 209 -19.43 8.10 8.62
CA GLN A 209 -19.49 9.27 9.49
C GLN A 209 -19.18 10.56 8.72
N ALA A 210 -18.33 10.50 7.70
CA ALA A 210 -18.04 11.65 6.83
C ALA A 210 -19.08 11.84 5.71
N ASN A 211 -19.65 10.76 5.19
CA ASN A 211 -20.73 10.79 4.20
C ASN A 211 -21.64 9.55 4.36
N PRO A 212 -22.87 9.68 4.89
CA PRO A 212 -23.76 8.53 5.11
C PRO A 212 -24.10 7.70 3.87
N ASP A 213 -24.17 8.34 2.69
CA ASP A 213 -24.57 7.70 1.43
C ASP A 213 -23.43 7.00 0.67
N VAL A 214 -22.19 7.16 1.17
CA VAL A 214 -20.94 6.72 0.53
C VAL A 214 -21.01 5.27 0.06
N ALA A 215 -20.58 5.05 -1.18
CA ALA A 215 -20.44 3.71 -1.72
C ALA A 215 -19.05 3.14 -1.42
N ILE A 216 -18.98 2.10 -0.61
CA ILE A 216 -17.71 1.52 -0.15
C ILE A 216 -17.49 0.19 -0.86
N ASN A 217 -16.33 0.06 -1.49
CA ASN A 217 -15.92 -1.08 -2.28
C ASN A 217 -14.58 -1.57 -1.73
N TRP A 218 -14.50 -2.81 -1.25
CA TRP A 218 -13.25 -3.43 -0.80
C TRP A 218 -12.74 -4.40 -1.87
N VAL A 219 -11.58 -4.11 -2.45
CA VAL A 219 -10.90 -4.98 -3.42
C VAL A 219 -10.09 -6.01 -2.63
N GLY A 220 -10.41 -7.28 -2.84
CA GLY A 220 -9.63 -8.39 -2.28
C GLY A 220 -8.20 -8.39 -2.83
N ALA A 221 -7.24 -8.79 -2.00
CA ALA A 221 -5.88 -8.97 -2.51
C ALA A 221 -5.86 -10.21 -3.44
N PRO A 222 -5.28 -10.12 -4.65
CA PRO A 222 -5.27 -11.23 -5.61
C PRO A 222 -4.44 -12.42 -5.11
N SER A 223 -4.52 -13.57 -5.79
CA SER A 223 -3.71 -14.75 -5.47
C SER A 223 -2.21 -14.43 -5.41
N MET A 224 -1.45 -15.13 -4.56
CA MET A 224 -0.02 -14.85 -4.33
C MET A 224 0.85 -16.04 -4.73
N GLY A 225 2.12 -15.77 -5.07
CA GLY A 225 3.05 -16.77 -5.58
C GLY A 225 3.67 -17.70 -4.52
N ASP A 226 3.75 -17.25 -3.26
CA ASP A 226 4.05 -18.13 -2.14
C ASP A 226 2.78 -18.84 -1.66
N ALA A 227 2.84 -20.15 -1.45
CA ALA A 227 1.68 -20.97 -1.13
C ALA A 227 1.09 -20.69 0.26
N ALA A 228 1.92 -20.36 1.26
CA ALA A 228 1.45 -20.05 2.61
C ALA A 228 0.80 -18.65 2.65
N LEU A 229 1.43 -17.67 1.98
CA LEU A 229 0.86 -16.34 1.80
C LEU A 229 -0.44 -16.39 0.99
N ALA A 230 -0.53 -17.22 -0.05
CA ALA A 230 -1.75 -17.40 -0.82
C ALA A 230 -2.91 -17.92 0.06
N VAL A 231 -2.71 -19.01 0.80
CA VAL A 231 -3.72 -19.55 1.73
C VAL A 231 -4.12 -18.51 2.78
N GLY A 232 -3.15 -17.74 3.30
CA GLY A 232 -3.38 -16.63 4.20
C GLY A 232 -4.27 -15.54 3.59
N VAL A 233 -3.92 -15.05 2.40
CA VAL A 233 -4.67 -14.00 1.69
C VAL A 233 -6.09 -14.47 1.35
N LYS A 234 -6.30 -15.74 0.96
CA LYS A 234 -7.66 -16.29 0.76
C LYS A 234 -8.49 -16.20 2.05
N ARG A 235 -7.89 -16.46 3.22
CA ARG A 235 -8.57 -16.29 4.53
C ARG A 235 -8.82 -14.82 4.89
N VAL A 236 -7.90 -13.90 4.59
CA VAL A 236 -8.11 -12.45 4.77
C VAL A 236 -9.29 -11.98 3.89
N ASN A 237 -9.28 -12.33 2.60
CA ASN A 237 -10.35 -12.04 1.65
C ASN A 237 -11.70 -12.59 2.12
N ALA A 238 -11.76 -13.84 2.61
CA ALA A 238 -13.01 -14.44 3.10
C ALA A 238 -13.62 -13.66 4.28
N VAL A 239 -12.79 -13.13 5.19
CA VAL A 239 -13.26 -12.27 6.30
C VAL A 239 -13.78 -10.93 5.79
N LEU A 240 -13.09 -10.32 4.82
CA LEU A 240 -13.50 -9.05 4.20
C LEU A 240 -14.78 -9.18 3.37
N ALA A 241 -14.93 -10.28 2.62
CA ALA A 241 -16.13 -10.56 1.85
C ALA A 241 -17.36 -10.77 2.75
N LYS A 242 -17.19 -11.53 3.85
CA LYS A 242 -18.22 -11.69 4.88
C LYS A 242 -18.58 -10.35 5.52
N LEU A 243 -17.59 -9.55 5.94
CA LEU A 243 -17.82 -8.20 6.48
C LEU A 243 -18.63 -7.34 5.50
N CYS A 244 -18.29 -7.35 4.21
CA CYS A 244 -19.01 -6.55 3.23
C CYS A 244 -20.46 -6.99 3.00
N ALA A 245 -20.72 -8.30 2.94
CA ALA A 245 -22.07 -8.84 2.86
C ALA A 245 -22.92 -8.46 4.10
N GLU A 246 -22.35 -8.49 5.31
CA GLU A 246 -23.03 -8.09 6.54
C GLU A 246 -23.22 -6.57 6.70
N ALA A 247 -22.21 -5.79 6.31
CA ALA A 247 -22.14 -4.36 6.60
C ALA A 247 -22.65 -3.48 5.44
N GLY A 248 -22.99 -4.05 4.29
CA GLY A 248 -23.43 -3.30 3.10
C GLY A 248 -22.30 -2.54 2.42
N CYS A 249 -21.13 -3.17 2.24
CA CYS A 249 -20.15 -2.75 1.23
C CYS A 249 -20.08 -3.78 0.09
N ARG A 250 -19.54 -3.37 -1.05
CA ARG A 250 -19.21 -4.32 -2.13
C ARG A 250 -17.86 -4.93 -1.83
N PHE A 251 -17.76 -6.26 -1.83
CA PHE A 251 -16.47 -6.93 -2.01
C PHE A 251 -16.23 -7.12 -3.51
N ILE A 252 -15.04 -6.76 -3.98
CA ILE A 252 -14.59 -6.95 -5.37
C ILE A 252 -13.53 -8.05 -5.31
N ASP A 253 -13.88 -9.24 -5.76
CA ASP A 253 -12.95 -10.35 -5.81
C ASP A 253 -11.99 -10.20 -7.00
N ALA A 254 -10.69 -10.17 -6.71
CA ALA A 254 -9.63 -10.14 -7.71
C ALA A 254 -9.00 -11.52 -7.97
N GLU A 255 -9.31 -12.55 -7.19
CA GLU A 255 -8.59 -13.82 -7.21
C GLU A 255 -8.65 -14.51 -8.58
N ALA A 256 -9.84 -14.57 -9.19
CA ALA A 256 -10.06 -15.14 -10.51
C ALA A 256 -9.35 -14.38 -11.65
N ALA A 257 -9.03 -13.10 -11.46
CA ALA A 257 -8.31 -12.29 -12.44
C ALA A 257 -6.77 -12.52 -12.41
N PHE A 258 -6.27 -13.31 -11.46
CA PHE A 258 -4.84 -13.62 -11.33
C PHE A 258 -4.56 -15.11 -11.11
N SER A 259 -5.56 -15.96 -11.32
CA SER A 259 -5.47 -17.40 -11.15
C SER A 259 -5.88 -18.12 -12.43
N ASP A 260 -5.19 -19.22 -12.78
CA ASP A 260 -5.49 -20.06 -13.93
C ASP A 260 -6.88 -20.72 -13.84
N ALA A 261 -7.28 -21.45 -14.89
CA ALA A 261 -8.59 -22.12 -14.95
C ALA A 261 -8.83 -23.16 -13.83
N ASP A 262 -7.77 -23.61 -13.14
CA ASP A 262 -7.86 -24.52 -11.99
C ASP A 262 -7.75 -23.77 -10.63
N GLY A 263 -7.80 -22.43 -10.64
CA GLY A 263 -7.72 -21.60 -9.44
C GLY A 263 -6.32 -21.48 -8.83
N ARG A 264 -5.25 -21.80 -9.58
CA ARG A 264 -3.85 -21.66 -9.12
C ARG A 264 -3.28 -20.31 -9.52
N TYR A 265 -2.44 -19.74 -8.67
CA TYR A 265 -1.68 -18.53 -8.97
C TYR A 265 -0.91 -18.65 -10.30
N THR A 266 -0.86 -17.55 -11.06
CA THR A 266 -0.01 -17.41 -12.26
C THR A 266 0.68 -16.04 -12.32
N ARG A 267 1.81 -15.98 -13.04
CA ARG A 267 2.47 -14.72 -13.42
C ARG A 267 2.00 -14.20 -14.78
N HIS A 268 1.30 -14.99 -15.58
CA HIS A 268 1.01 -14.69 -16.98
C HIS A 268 -0.49 -14.70 -17.31
N ALA A 269 -0.86 -13.85 -18.26
CA ALA A 269 -2.15 -13.92 -18.94
C ALA A 269 -1.96 -13.88 -20.46
N ARG A 270 -2.86 -14.55 -21.17
CA ARG A 270 -2.99 -14.49 -22.62
C ARG A 270 -4.11 -13.54 -23.01
N ASP A 271 -3.83 -12.63 -23.93
CA ASP A 271 -4.85 -11.79 -24.56
C ASP A 271 -5.71 -12.63 -25.51
N ALA A 272 -7.03 -12.58 -25.37
CA ALA A 272 -7.95 -13.39 -26.18
C ALA A 272 -8.16 -12.87 -27.62
N ALA A 273 -7.79 -11.61 -27.91
CA ALA A 273 -7.93 -11.00 -29.23
C ALA A 273 -6.63 -11.10 -30.05
N THR A 274 -5.45 -10.93 -29.44
CA THR A 274 -4.15 -11.03 -30.12
C THR A 274 -3.48 -12.41 -29.98
N GLY A 275 -3.85 -13.17 -28.95
CA GLY A 275 -3.18 -14.43 -28.58
C GLY A 275 -1.82 -14.24 -27.88
N GLU A 276 -1.34 -13.00 -27.69
CA GLU A 276 -0.08 -12.69 -27.01
C GLU A 276 -0.13 -13.12 -25.53
N THR A 277 1.02 -13.50 -24.94
CA THR A 277 1.13 -13.83 -23.51
C THR A 277 2.01 -12.81 -22.81
N THR A 278 1.44 -12.08 -21.85
CA THR A 278 2.12 -11.03 -21.09
C THR A 278 2.23 -11.41 -19.60
N ALA A 279 3.23 -10.86 -18.92
CA ALA A 279 3.37 -11.01 -17.48
C ALA A 279 2.44 -10.02 -16.76
N ILE A 280 1.56 -10.52 -15.89
CA ILE A 280 0.65 -9.76 -15.01
C ILE A 280 1.20 -9.62 -13.57
N ARG A 281 2.30 -10.30 -13.24
CA ARG A 281 2.91 -10.31 -11.90
C ARG A 281 4.42 -10.14 -11.96
N THR A 282 5.00 -9.43 -10.99
CA THR A 282 6.46 -9.35 -10.82
C THR A 282 7.06 -10.65 -10.30
N ALA A 283 8.39 -10.78 -10.41
CA ALA A 283 9.11 -12.00 -10.06
C ALA A 283 9.08 -12.38 -8.57
N ASP A 284 8.65 -11.46 -7.69
CA ASP A 284 8.42 -11.71 -6.25
C ASP A 284 7.11 -12.47 -5.97
N GLY A 285 6.21 -12.56 -6.95
CA GLY A 285 4.91 -13.21 -6.84
C GLY A 285 3.88 -12.47 -5.99
N VAL A 286 4.11 -11.18 -5.70
CA VAL A 286 3.18 -10.34 -4.92
C VAL A 286 2.74 -9.14 -5.75
N HIS A 287 3.69 -8.29 -6.17
CA HIS A 287 3.36 -7.04 -6.86
C HIS A 287 2.98 -7.25 -8.33
N LEU A 288 2.31 -6.26 -8.90
CA LEU A 288 1.79 -6.31 -10.27
C LEU A 288 2.78 -5.71 -11.25
N THR A 289 2.80 -6.22 -12.47
CA THR A 289 3.31 -5.45 -13.62
C THR A 289 2.31 -4.35 -13.99
N GLU A 290 2.67 -3.47 -14.92
CA GLU A 290 1.73 -2.50 -15.49
C GLU A 290 0.49 -3.19 -16.10
N ALA A 291 0.69 -4.28 -16.85
CA ALA A 291 -0.41 -5.08 -17.42
C ALA A 291 -1.30 -5.70 -16.34
N GLY A 292 -0.71 -6.17 -15.22
CA GLY A 292 -1.46 -6.64 -14.06
C GLY A 292 -2.20 -5.54 -13.32
N ALA A 293 -1.59 -4.36 -13.16
CA ALA A 293 -2.23 -3.20 -12.54
C ALA A 293 -3.44 -2.72 -13.35
N ARG A 294 -3.32 -2.68 -14.68
CA ARG A 294 -4.44 -2.39 -15.60
C ARG A 294 -5.53 -3.45 -15.53
N LEU A 295 -5.18 -4.74 -15.46
CA LEU A 295 -6.14 -5.82 -15.25
C LEU A 295 -6.94 -5.66 -13.93
N LEU A 296 -6.26 -5.40 -12.81
CA LEU A 296 -6.90 -5.16 -11.52
C LEU A 296 -7.81 -3.91 -11.53
N ALA A 297 -7.33 -2.82 -12.16
CA ALA A 297 -8.11 -1.59 -12.29
C ALA A 297 -9.34 -1.78 -13.20
N GLY A 298 -9.24 -2.59 -14.25
CA GLY A 298 -10.36 -2.97 -15.12
C GLY A 298 -11.42 -3.83 -14.41
N VAL A 299 -11.01 -4.84 -13.63
CA VAL A 299 -11.91 -5.64 -12.78
C VAL A 299 -12.64 -4.76 -11.76
N THR A 300 -11.92 -3.80 -11.17
CA THR A 300 -12.51 -2.79 -10.28
C THR A 300 -13.52 -1.91 -11.03
N ALA A 301 -13.13 -1.34 -12.17
CA ALA A 301 -13.94 -0.45 -13.01
C ALA A 301 -15.17 -1.12 -13.66
N ALA A 302 -15.16 -2.45 -13.80
CA ALA A 302 -16.31 -3.25 -14.23
C ALA A 302 -17.27 -3.55 -13.07
N SER A 303 -16.78 -3.61 -11.83
CA SER A 303 -17.58 -3.88 -10.62
C SER A 303 -18.34 -2.64 -10.12
N LEU A 304 -17.76 -1.44 -10.31
CA LEU A 304 -18.34 -0.15 -9.93
C LEU A 304 -19.57 0.19 -10.81
N THR A 305 -20.76 -0.09 -10.28
CA THR A 305 -22.03 -0.12 -11.03
C THR A 305 -23.17 0.61 -10.29
N GLY A 306 -24.20 1.04 -11.00
CA GLY A 306 -25.32 1.78 -10.40
C GLY A 306 -24.86 3.10 -9.75
N LYS A 307 -25.07 3.27 -8.44
CA LYS A 307 -24.59 4.48 -7.72
C LYS A 307 -23.06 4.64 -7.78
N GLU A 308 -22.33 3.53 -7.86
CA GLU A 308 -20.87 3.50 -7.98
C GLU A 308 -20.36 3.77 -9.39
N GLN A 309 -21.25 3.84 -10.39
CA GLN A 309 -20.82 4.02 -11.77
C GLN A 309 -20.06 5.33 -11.95
N LEU A 310 -18.84 5.21 -12.48
CA LEU A 310 -17.96 6.32 -12.83
C LEU A 310 -18.40 6.93 -14.18
N PRO A 311 -18.16 8.23 -14.42
CA PRO A 311 -18.48 8.87 -15.70
C PRO A 311 -17.71 8.21 -16.86
N PRO A 312 -18.21 8.33 -18.11
CA PRO A 312 -17.51 7.82 -19.30
C PRO A 312 -16.12 8.45 -19.46
N ALA A 313 -15.11 7.64 -19.75
CA ALA A 313 -13.74 8.08 -19.97
C ALA A 313 -12.99 7.05 -20.84
N ALA A 314 -12.21 7.54 -21.81
CA ALA A 314 -11.45 6.73 -22.78
C ALA A 314 -10.73 5.52 -22.15
N GLY A 315 -9.79 5.82 -21.24
CA GLY A 315 -8.98 4.80 -20.58
C GLY A 315 -9.80 3.89 -19.64
N LEU A 316 -10.96 4.32 -19.13
CA LEU A 316 -11.79 3.46 -18.28
C LEU A 316 -12.43 2.33 -19.09
N ASP A 317 -12.78 2.60 -20.35
CA ASP A 317 -13.32 1.60 -21.26
C ASP A 317 -12.19 0.72 -21.87
N GLU A 318 -10.97 1.25 -22.03
CA GLU A 318 -9.76 0.42 -22.27
C GLU A 318 -9.51 -0.57 -21.11
N LEU A 319 -9.54 -0.10 -19.85
CA LEU A 319 -9.32 -0.97 -18.69
C LEU A 319 -10.37 -2.08 -18.62
N ARG A 320 -11.64 -1.74 -18.88
CA ARG A 320 -12.73 -2.73 -18.96
C ARG A 320 -12.55 -3.71 -20.12
N ALA A 321 -12.09 -3.24 -21.28
CA ALA A 321 -11.77 -4.12 -22.41
C ALA A 321 -10.62 -5.08 -22.05
N GLN A 322 -9.52 -4.56 -21.49
CA GLN A 322 -8.39 -5.38 -21.06
C GLN A 322 -8.81 -6.41 -20.00
N ALA A 323 -9.63 -6.05 -19.00
CA ALA A 323 -10.14 -7.01 -18.02
C ALA A 323 -11.12 -8.03 -18.61
N ARG A 324 -11.86 -7.65 -19.67
CA ARG A 324 -12.72 -8.57 -20.42
C ARG A 324 -11.92 -9.52 -21.31
N ASP A 325 -10.81 -9.11 -21.90
CA ASP A 325 -10.13 -9.86 -22.96
C ASP A 325 -8.86 -10.60 -22.50
N LEU A 326 -8.20 -10.11 -21.46
CA LEU A 326 -7.01 -10.75 -20.88
C LEU A 326 -7.42 -11.95 -20.00
N ARG A 327 -6.78 -13.10 -20.20
CA ARG A 327 -7.09 -14.36 -19.50
C ARG A 327 -5.87 -14.91 -18.78
N PRO A 328 -5.88 -15.03 -17.44
CA PRO A 328 -4.87 -15.79 -16.72
C PRO A 328 -4.68 -17.18 -17.34
N VAL A 329 -3.44 -17.54 -17.63
CA VAL A 329 -3.06 -18.86 -18.14
C VAL A 329 -2.12 -19.51 -17.14
N ALA A 330 -2.13 -20.84 -17.04
CA ALA A 330 -1.12 -21.53 -16.25
C ALA A 330 0.29 -21.06 -16.68
N ASP A 331 1.12 -20.72 -15.70
CA ASP A 331 2.53 -20.44 -15.94
C ASP A 331 3.14 -21.60 -16.74
N PRO A 332 4.01 -21.35 -17.75
CA PRO A 332 4.70 -22.44 -18.43
C PRO A 332 5.44 -23.26 -17.37
N ALA A 333 5.08 -24.54 -17.26
CA ALA A 333 5.70 -25.46 -16.32
C ALA A 333 7.23 -25.38 -16.46
N PRO A 334 8.02 -25.43 -15.37
CA PRO A 334 9.46 -25.18 -15.42
C PRO A 334 10.21 -26.09 -16.41
N GLN A 335 10.32 -25.63 -17.66
CA GLN A 335 11.12 -26.26 -18.70
C GLN A 335 12.57 -26.16 -18.25
N ALA A 336 13.08 -27.27 -17.70
CA ALA A 336 14.48 -27.40 -17.30
C ALA A 336 15.34 -27.06 -18.53
N GLN A 337 16.06 -25.94 -18.46
CA GLN A 337 16.50 -25.14 -19.62
C GLN A 337 17.14 -25.96 -20.77
N ARG A 338 16.25 -26.41 -21.65
CA ARG A 338 16.38 -27.22 -22.86
C ARG A 338 15.11 -26.88 -23.66
N GLU A 339 15.12 -26.55 -24.95
CA GLU A 339 16.23 -26.58 -25.91
C GLU A 339 16.78 -25.20 -26.34
N ALA A 340 16.25 -24.08 -25.83
CA ALA A 340 16.53 -22.72 -26.35
C ALA A 340 17.86 -22.05 -25.89
N SER A 341 18.95 -22.80 -25.71
CA SER A 341 20.30 -22.19 -25.62
C SER A 341 21.43 -23.19 -25.94
N GLY A 342 21.84 -23.24 -27.20
CA GLY A 342 22.98 -24.02 -27.69
C GLY A 342 24.35 -23.44 -27.31
N LYS A 343 24.57 -23.08 -26.03
CA LYS A 343 25.90 -22.70 -25.50
C LYS A 343 26.14 -23.33 -24.13
N THR A 344 27.08 -24.27 -24.08
CA THR A 344 27.42 -25.06 -22.89
C THR A 344 27.96 -24.18 -21.76
N LYS A 345 27.13 -23.87 -20.75
CA LYS A 345 27.63 -23.33 -19.47
C LYS A 345 28.43 -24.42 -18.74
N THR A 346 29.75 -24.42 -18.95
CA THR A 346 30.69 -25.29 -18.21
C THR A 346 30.50 -25.07 -16.71
N LYS A 347 30.12 -26.12 -15.97
CA LYS A 347 29.95 -26.08 -14.51
C LYS A 347 31.17 -25.48 -13.82
N ALA A 348 30.93 -24.60 -12.85
CA ALA A 348 31.95 -24.03 -11.99
C ALA A 348 32.80 -25.15 -11.34
N ARG A 349 34.09 -25.25 -11.69
CA ARG A 349 34.98 -26.25 -11.11
C ARG A 349 35.53 -25.71 -9.78
N PRO A 350 35.41 -26.44 -8.65
CA PRO A 350 36.01 -26.01 -7.39
C PRO A 350 37.54 -26.01 -7.49
N SER A 351 38.17 -25.00 -6.91
CA SER A 351 39.64 -24.87 -6.84
C SER A 351 40.29 -25.66 -5.70
N GLY A 352 39.50 -26.32 -4.86
CA GLY A 352 39.94 -26.90 -3.59
C GLY A 352 40.20 -25.87 -2.49
N LYS A 353 40.20 -24.56 -2.80
CA LYS A 353 40.41 -23.48 -1.82
C LYS A 353 39.08 -23.01 -1.22
N VAL A 354 39.16 -22.54 0.01
CA VAL A 354 38.06 -21.99 0.80
C VAL A 354 38.41 -20.56 1.21
N TYR A 355 37.40 -19.69 1.32
CA TYR A 355 37.52 -18.33 1.80
C TYR A 355 36.66 -18.13 3.05
N SER A 356 37.26 -17.66 4.14
CA SER A 356 36.53 -17.22 5.33
C SER A 356 36.05 -15.78 5.12
N VAL A 357 34.73 -15.59 5.11
CA VAL A 357 34.04 -14.29 5.03
C VAL A 357 34.54 -13.35 6.12
N ARG A 358 34.75 -12.08 5.76
CA ARG A 358 35.17 -11.01 6.68
C ARG A 358 34.02 -10.04 6.93
N ASP A 359 34.23 -9.11 7.87
CA ASP A 359 33.28 -8.00 8.03
C ASP A 359 33.15 -7.17 6.73
N GLY A 360 31.94 -6.70 6.45
CA GLY A 360 31.59 -5.98 5.23
C GLY A 360 31.61 -6.77 3.91
N ASP A 361 31.84 -8.10 3.94
CA ASP A 361 31.91 -8.90 2.72
C ASP A 361 30.54 -9.27 2.10
N THR A 362 30.51 -9.30 0.77
CA THR A 362 29.41 -9.82 -0.05
C THR A 362 29.99 -10.70 -1.16
N PHE A 363 29.18 -11.60 -1.75
CA PHE A 363 29.64 -12.43 -2.89
C PHE A 363 30.29 -11.60 -4.00
N ARG A 364 29.68 -10.47 -4.37
CA ARG A 364 30.21 -9.48 -5.32
C ARG A 364 31.60 -8.96 -4.94
N LEU A 365 31.79 -8.55 -3.68
CA LEU A 365 33.06 -7.99 -3.22
C LEU A 365 34.14 -9.07 -3.10
N ILE A 366 33.81 -10.26 -2.61
CA ILE A 366 34.71 -11.42 -2.56
C ILE A 366 35.13 -11.82 -3.98
N ALA A 367 34.17 -11.96 -4.91
CA ALA A 367 34.42 -12.34 -6.29
C ALA A 367 35.34 -11.35 -7.01
N LYS A 368 35.05 -10.04 -6.89
CA LYS A 368 35.89 -8.95 -7.42
C LYS A 368 37.29 -8.95 -6.80
N ARG A 369 37.40 -9.09 -5.48
CA ARG A 369 38.70 -9.12 -4.75
C ARG A 369 39.55 -10.33 -5.11
N LEU A 370 38.92 -11.48 -5.35
CA LEU A 370 39.60 -12.74 -5.64
C LEU A 370 39.76 -13.03 -7.15
N GLY A 371 39.25 -12.17 -8.04
CA GLY A 371 39.36 -12.36 -9.48
C GLY A 371 38.66 -13.63 -9.97
N VAL A 372 37.43 -13.87 -9.49
CA VAL A 372 36.58 -15.00 -9.89
C VAL A 372 35.19 -14.50 -10.30
N SER A 373 34.43 -15.32 -11.03
CA SER A 373 33.03 -15.01 -11.34
C SER A 373 32.17 -15.10 -10.07
N GLU A 374 31.30 -14.10 -9.87
CA GLU A 374 30.28 -14.08 -8.82
C GLU A 374 29.27 -15.23 -9.02
N GLU A 375 28.91 -15.54 -10.27
CA GLU A 375 28.05 -16.67 -10.64
C GLU A 375 28.70 -18.02 -10.27
N ASP A 376 29.98 -18.21 -10.63
CA ASP A 376 30.71 -19.44 -10.28
C ASP A 376 30.90 -19.60 -8.76
N LEU A 377 31.01 -18.49 -8.03
CA LEU A 377 31.18 -18.48 -6.57
C LEU A 377 29.85 -18.80 -5.84
N VAL A 378 28.72 -18.24 -6.29
CA VAL A 378 27.39 -18.59 -5.75
C VAL A 378 27.03 -20.04 -6.09
N ALA A 379 27.26 -20.48 -7.33
CA ALA A 379 26.96 -21.85 -7.77
C ALA A 379 27.76 -22.95 -7.04
N LEU A 380 28.88 -22.60 -6.41
CA LEU A 380 29.66 -23.52 -5.56
C LEU A 380 29.26 -23.51 -4.08
N ASN A 381 28.36 -22.61 -3.66
CA ASN A 381 27.95 -22.42 -2.27
C ASN A 381 26.42 -22.28 -2.14
N PRO A 382 25.63 -23.28 -2.56
CA PRO A 382 24.17 -23.22 -2.51
C PRO A 382 23.61 -23.05 -1.09
N ASP A 383 24.37 -23.49 -0.07
CA ASP A 383 23.99 -23.45 1.35
C ASP A 383 24.20 -22.06 1.99
N ALA A 384 24.64 -21.05 1.24
CA ALA A 384 24.97 -19.71 1.73
C ALA A 384 24.07 -18.63 1.12
N ASP A 385 23.21 -18.00 1.92
CA ASP A 385 22.36 -16.88 1.49
C ASP A 385 23.21 -15.69 0.99
N PRO A 386 23.13 -15.28 -0.29
CA PRO A 386 23.92 -14.19 -0.83
C PRO A 386 23.70 -12.82 -0.16
N ARG A 387 22.60 -12.67 0.59
CA ARG A 387 22.24 -11.45 1.33
C ARG A 387 22.63 -11.51 2.82
N ARG A 388 23.08 -12.66 3.32
CA ARG A 388 23.31 -12.91 4.77
C ARG A 388 24.55 -13.78 5.01
N LEU A 389 25.69 -13.37 4.46
CA LEU A 389 26.97 -13.98 4.79
C LEU A 389 27.36 -13.70 6.26
N SER A 390 27.76 -14.74 6.99
CA SER A 390 28.23 -14.63 8.38
C SER A 390 29.75 -14.48 8.43
N ILE A 391 30.26 -13.61 9.31
CA ILE A 391 31.71 -13.47 9.53
C ILE A 391 32.30 -14.82 9.96
N GLY A 392 33.40 -15.23 9.32
CA GLY A 392 34.03 -16.54 9.51
C GLY A 392 33.45 -17.67 8.63
N GLN A 393 32.31 -17.48 7.96
CA GLN A 393 31.69 -18.49 7.10
C GLN A 393 32.64 -18.92 5.97
N SER A 394 32.71 -20.23 5.72
CA SER A 394 33.60 -20.83 4.72
C SER A 394 32.92 -20.98 3.36
N LEU A 395 33.41 -20.25 2.36
CA LEU A 395 32.94 -20.32 0.97
C LEU A 395 33.95 -21.05 0.08
N ARG A 396 33.49 -22.07 -0.67
CA ARG A 396 34.26 -22.82 -1.66
C ARG A 396 34.56 -21.92 -2.87
N LEU A 397 35.83 -21.77 -3.24
CA LEU A 397 36.23 -20.91 -4.35
C LEU A 397 36.28 -21.67 -5.69
N PRO A 398 35.78 -21.09 -6.80
CA PRO A 398 35.99 -21.65 -8.14
C PRO A 398 37.45 -21.53 -8.59
N VAL A 399 37.84 -22.36 -9.57
CA VAL A 399 39.06 -22.15 -10.34
C VAL A 399 38.93 -20.83 -11.11
N ARG A 400 39.94 -19.96 -11.02
CA ARG A 400 40.02 -18.77 -11.88
C ARG A 400 40.01 -19.20 -13.35
N ARG A 401 39.05 -18.72 -14.12
CA ARG A 401 39.11 -18.74 -15.59
C ARG A 401 40.33 -17.89 -15.98
N ARG A 402 41.17 -18.40 -16.90
CA ARG A 402 42.31 -17.66 -17.45
C ARG A 402 41.85 -16.68 -18.51
#